data_AF-A0A164JU86-F1
#
_entry.id   AF-A0A164JU86-F1
#
_cell.length_a   1.000
_cell.length_b   1.000
_cell.length_c   1.000
_cell.angle_alpha   90.00
_cell.angle_beta   90.00
_cell.angle_gamma   90.00
#
_symmetry.space_group_name_H-M   'P 1'
#
loop_
_entity.id
_entity.type
_entity.pdbx_description
1 polymer ?
#
loop_
_entity_poly.entity_id
_entity_poly.type
_entity_poly.pdbx_seq_one_letter_code
_entity_poly.pdbx_strand_id
1 'polypeptide(L)'
;GPFKKSLSAFHHSWLKRQPGQRISIKEVAELTRPAFQQKMSPSNIIAGFKSTGIYPFNRYAIDQSRFAPSLVTDLAGNIPLQTISNSV
;
A
#
# COMPACT_ATOMS: atom_id res chain seq x y z
N GLY A 1 -0.62 -9.24 -6.39
CA GLY A 1 -1.48 -9.31 -5.19
C GLY A 1 -2.89 -9.77 -5.53
N PRO A 2 -3.67 -10.26 -4.54
CA PRO A 2 -5.01 -10.84 -4.74
C PRO A 2 -6.00 -9.92 -5.45
N PHE A 3 -6.01 -8.64 -5.10
CA PHE A 3 -6.85 -7.61 -5.74
C PHE A 3 -6.52 -7.44 -7.23
N LYS A 4 -5.23 -7.22 -7.59
CA LYS A 4 -4.78 -7.08 -8.99
C LYS A 4 -5.23 -8.26 -9.87
N LYS A 5 -5.16 -9.49 -9.35
CA LYS A 5 -5.58 -10.69 -10.07
C LYS A 5 -7.10 -10.71 -10.32
N SER A 6 -7.89 -10.36 -9.30
CA SER A 6 -9.35 -10.26 -9.44
C SER A 6 -9.75 -9.16 -10.44
N LEU A 7 -9.17 -7.97 -10.30
CA LEU A 7 -9.44 -6.85 -11.20
C LEU A 7 -9.09 -7.18 -12.66
N SER A 8 -7.95 -7.81 -12.89
CA SER A 8 -7.56 -8.30 -14.23
C SER A 8 -8.58 -9.27 -14.81
N ALA A 9 -9.14 -10.19 -14.02
CA ALA A 9 -10.19 -11.10 -14.49
C ALA A 9 -11.47 -10.35 -14.92
N PHE A 10 -11.90 -9.34 -14.16
CA PHE A 10 -13.03 -8.48 -14.52
C PHE A 10 -12.75 -7.67 -15.80
N HIS A 11 -11.55 -7.10 -15.94
CA HIS A 11 -11.14 -6.40 -17.16
C HIS A 11 -11.17 -7.33 -18.38
N HIS A 12 -10.63 -8.55 -18.26
CA HIS A 12 -10.66 -9.53 -19.35
C HIS A 12 -12.10 -9.93 -19.72
N SER A 13 -12.99 -10.11 -18.75
CA SER A 13 -14.40 -10.40 -19.02
C SER A 13 -15.10 -9.23 -19.72
N TRP A 14 -14.81 -8.00 -19.31
CA TRP A 14 -15.37 -6.80 -19.96
C TRP A 14 -14.89 -6.68 -21.41
N LEU A 15 -13.59 -6.82 -21.67
CA LEU A 15 -13.02 -6.74 -23.02
C LEU A 15 -13.56 -7.82 -23.96
N LYS A 16 -13.88 -9.02 -23.44
CA LYS A 16 -14.55 -10.06 -24.22
C LYS A 16 -16.00 -9.70 -24.59
N ARG A 17 -16.69 -8.96 -23.73
CA ARG A 17 -18.07 -8.47 -24.00
C ARG A 17 -18.12 -7.24 -24.90
N GLN A 18 -17.10 -6.39 -24.83
CA GLN A 18 -17.01 -5.12 -25.56
C GLN A 18 -15.77 -5.09 -26.45
N PRO A 19 -15.72 -5.92 -27.51
CA PRO A 19 -14.54 -6.01 -28.37
C PRO A 19 -14.25 -4.68 -29.07
N GLY A 20 -12.97 -4.29 -29.14
CA GLY A 20 -12.51 -3.06 -29.79
C GLY A 20 -12.75 -1.77 -28.98
N GLN A 21 -13.46 -1.84 -27.86
CA GLN A 21 -13.66 -0.69 -26.99
C GLN A 21 -12.54 -0.57 -25.95
N ARG A 22 -12.20 0.67 -25.58
CA ARG A 22 -11.28 0.97 -24.48
C ARG A 22 -12.06 1.10 -23.18
N ILE A 23 -11.51 0.53 -22.11
CA ILE A 23 -12.03 0.76 -20.76
C ILE A 23 -11.78 2.23 -20.41
N SER A 24 -12.84 3.01 -20.18
CA SER A 24 -12.74 4.39 -19.70
C SER A 24 -12.73 4.43 -18.18
N ILE A 25 -12.53 5.62 -17.60
CA ILE A 25 -12.53 5.81 -16.15
C ILE A 25 -13.86 5.41 -15.49
N LYS A 26 -14.99 5.49 -16.21
CA LYS A 26 -16.30 5.06 -15.72
C LYS A 26 -16.36 3.55 -15.53
N GLU A 27 -15.93 2.78 -16.53
CA GLU A 27 -15.88 1.32 -16.44
C GLU A 27 -14.82 0.87 -15.44
N VAL A 28 -13.70 1.58 -15.28
CA VAL A 28 -12.72 1.26 -14.22
C VAL A 28 -13.39 1.27 -12.85
N ALA A 29 -14.21 2.28 -12.53
CA ALA A 29 -14.91 2.35 -11.25
C ALA A 29 -15.90 1.17 -11.08
N GLU A 30 -16.66 0.85 -12.13
CA GLU A 30 -17.61 -0.26 -12.14
C GLU A 30 -16.93 -1.63 -11.96
N LEU A 31 -15.81 -1.87 -12.64
CA LEU A 31 -15.06 -3.12 -12.58
C LEU A 31 -14.25 -3.27 -11.28
N THR A 32 -13.83 -2.14 -10.71
CA THR A 32 -13.08 -2.13 -9.44
C THR A 32 -13.94 -2.52 -8.25
N ARG A 33 -15.20 -2.07 -8.20
CA ARG A 33 -16.12 -2.35 -7.10
C ARG A 33 -16.24 -3.84 -6.75
N PRO A 34 -16.60 -4.76 -7.67
CA PRO A 34 -16.73 -6.17 -7.35
C PRO A 34 -15.38 -6.82 -7.00
N ALA A 35 -14.27 -6.41 -7.66
CA ALA A 35 -12.94 -6.89 -7.33
C ALA A 35 -12.52 -6.51 -5.91
N PHE A 36 -12.85 -5.29 -5.48
CA PHE A 36 -12.60 -4.80 -4.14
C PHE A 36 -13.43 -5.57 -3.12
N GLN A 37 -14.74 -5.70 -3.33
CA GLN A 37 -15.63 -6.45 -2.43
C GLN A 37 -15.19 -7.91 -2.26
N GLN A 38 -14.70 -8.55 -3.32
CA GLN A 38 -14.25 -9.94 -3.28
C GLN A 38 -12.91 -10.10 -2.52
N LYS A 39 -12.00 -9.14 -2.62
CA LYS A 39 -10.62 -9.30 -2.12
C LYS A 39 -10.36 -8.57 -0.80
N MET A 40 -11.04 -7.46 -0.54
CA MET A 40 -11.02 -6.74 0.74
C MET A 40 -12.12 -7.24 1.67
N SER A 41 -12.33 -8.55 1.74
CA SER A 41 -13.27 -9.17 2.66
C SER A 41 -12.66 -9.25 4.08
N PRO A 42 -13.49 -9.26 5.14
CA PRO A 42 -13.01 -9.48 6.51
C PRO A 42 -12.16 -10.74 6.65
N SER A 43 -12.54 -11.82 5.96
CA SER A 43 -11.78 -13.08 5.97
C SER A 43 -10.34 -12.91 5.46
N ASN A 44 -10.14 -12.19 4.36
CA ASN A 44 -8.82 -11.96 3.79
C ASN A 44 -8.00 -10.97 4.62
N ILE A 45 -8.65 -9.93 5.16
CA ILE A 45 -8.00 -8.96 6.05
C ILE A 45 -7.51 -9.64 7.32
N ILE A 46 -8.37 -10.45 7.97
CA ILE A 46 -8.02 -11.23 9.15
C ILE A 46 -6.90 -12.23 8.83
N ALA A 47 -6.94 -12.90 7.68
CA ALA A 47 -5.86 -13.79 7.26
C ALA A 47 -4.51 -13.05 7.12
N GLY A 48 -4.54 -11.82 6.60
CA GLY A 48 -3.37 -10.94 6.60
C GLY A 48 -2.85 -10.65 8.00
N PHE A 49 -3.73 -10.25 8.93
CA PHE A 49 -3.31 -10.01 10.32
C PHE A 49 -2.85 -11.26 11.06
N LYS A 50 -3.36 -12.45 10.71
CA LYS A 50 -2.86 -13.72 11.23
C LYS A 50 -1.41 -13.96 10.78
N SER A 51 -1.11 -13.72 9.51
CA SER A 51 0.24 -13.92 8.95
C SER A 51 1.30 -13.01 9.60
N THR A 52 0.90 -11.84 10.08
CA THR A 52 1.80 -10.91 10.79
C THR A 52 1.86 -11.16 12.29
N GLY A 53 1.09 -12.13 12.82
CA GLY A 53 0.97 -12.37 14.26
C GLY A 53 0.21 -11.30 15.03
N ILE A 54 -0.40 -10.31 14.34
CA ILE A 54 -1.20 -9.23 14.96
C ILE A 54 -2.58 -9.74 15.38
N TYR A 55 -3.12 -10.74 14.68
CA TYR A 55 -4.41 -11.37 15.01
C TYR A 55 -4.24 -12.83 15.46
N PRO A 56 -4.87 -13.26 16.59
CA PRO A 56 -5.59 -12.42 17.56
C PRO A 56 -4.69 -11.35 18.18
N PHE A 57 -5.28 -10.29 18.73
CA PHE A 57 -4.54 -9.13 19.22
C PHE A 57 -3.32 -9.54 20.06
N ASN A 58 -2.13 -9.17 19.58
CA ASN A 58 -0.86 -9.46 20.22
C ASN A 58 0.00 -8.18 20.27
N ARG A 59 0.18 -7.63 21.47
CA ARG A 59 0.99 -6.42 21.70
C ARG A 59 2.48 -6.61 21.44
N TYR A 60 2.95 -7.84 21.35
CA TYR A 60 4.34 -8.21 21.10
C TYR A 60 4.58 -8.71 19.66
N ALA A 61 3.61 -8.51 18.75
CA ALA A 61 3.72 -8.95 17.36
C ALA A 61 4.81 -8.20 16.57
N ILE A 62 5.20 -7.01 17.02
CA ILE A 62 6.26 -6.19 16.41
C ILE A 62 7.43 -6.15 17.38
N ASP A 63 8.61 -6.57 16.90
CA ASP A 63 9.84 -6.55 17.69
C ASP A 63 10.31 -5.12 18.01
N GLN A 64 10.96 -4.93 19.16
CA GLN A 64 11.45 -3.61 19.59
C GLN A 64 12.42 -2.96 18.59
N SER A 65 13.25 -3.76 17.92
CA SER A 65 14.19 -3.25 16.90
C SER A 65 13.47 -2.58 15.71
N ARG A 66 12.22 -2.95 15.43
CA ARG A 66 11.40 -2.38 14.35
C ARG A 66 10.90 -0.98 14.66
N PHE A 67 11.00 -0.55 15.92
CA PHE A 67 10.71 0.82 16.36
C PHE A 67 11.98 1.70 16.43
N ALA A 68 13.15 1.17 16.06
CA ALA A 68 14.37 1.96 16.00
C ALA A 68 14.23 3.14 15.02
N PRO A 69 14.82 4.31 15.32
CA PRO A 69 14.79 5.46 14.43
C PRO A 69 15.50 5.15 13.09
N SER A 70 15.10 5.86 12.04
CA SER A 70 15.83 5.84 10.77
C SER A 70 17.09 6.68 10.89
N LEU A 71 18.18 6.28 10.21
CA LEU A 71 19.43 7.03 10.15
C LEU A 71 19.26 8.49 9.69
N VAL A 72 18.19 8.80 8.94
CA VAL A 72 17.87 10.16 8.49
C VAL A 72 17.37 11.05 9.63
N THR A 73 16.76 10.46 10.65
CA THR A 73 16.27 11.15 11.86
C THR A 73 17.39 11.35 12.90
N ASP A 74 18.50 10.61 12.77
CA ASP A 74 19.70 10.76 13.62
C ASP A 74 20.57 11.97 13.24
N LEU A 75 20.15 12.75 12.23
CA LEU A 75 20.71 14.08 11.99
C LEU A 75 20.34 14.97 13.18
N ALA A 76 21.23 15.01 14.19
CA ALA A 76 21.28 16.12 15.12
C ALA A 76 21.23 17.40 14.29
N GLY A 77 20.23 18.26 14.55
CA GLY A 77 20.01 19.50 13.83
C GLY A 77 21.21 20.43 13.99
N ASN A 78 22.26 20.18 13.21
CA ASN A 78 23.43 21.02 13.08
C ASN A 78 23.41 21.56 11.66
N ILE A 79 22.41 22.42 11.40
CA ILE A 79 22.50 23.38 10.30
C ILE A 79 23.67 24.28 10.71
N PRO A 80 24.82 24.27 10.03
CA PRO A 80 25.86 25.24 10.31
C PRO A 80 25.25 26.61 9.99
N LEU A 81 25.18 27.49 10.98
CA LEU A 81 24.96 28.91 10.72
C LEU A 81 25.99 29.31 9.67
N GLN A 82 25.52 29.85 8.54
CA GLN A 82 26.35 30.41 7.49
C GLN A 82 27.21 31.52 8.12
N THR A 83 28.41 31.20 8.59
CA THR A 83 29.44 32.20 8.82
C THR A 83 29.92 32.64 7.46
N ILE A 84 29.20 33.59 6.87
CA ILE A 84 29.76 34.47 5.87
C ILE A 84 30.88 35.22 6.59
N SER A 85 32.12 34.76 6.43
CA SER A 85 33.28 35.61 6.69
C SER A 85 34.10 35.70 5.42
N ASN A 86 33.98 36.89 4.82
CA ASN A 86 34.89 37.42 3.81
C ASN A 86 36.33 37.46 4.35
N SER A 87 37.28 37.44 3.41
CA SER A 87 38.66 37.94 3.51
C SER A 87 39.60 37.10 4.39
N VAL A 88 40.83 36.72 3.99
CA VAL A 88 41.84 37.30 3.09
C VAL A 88 42.72 36.18 2.54
#